data_AF-A0A1V5LJA6-F1
#
_entry.id   AF-A0A1V5LJA6-F1
#
_cell.length_a   1.000
_cell.length_b   1.000
_cell.length_c   1.000
_cell.angle_alpha   90.00
_cell.angle_beta   90.00
_cell.angle_gamma   90.00
#
_symmetry.space_group_name_H-M   'P 1'
#
loop_
_entity.id
_entity.type
_entity.pdbx_description
1 polymer ?
#
loop_
_entity_poly.entity_id
_entity_poly.type
_entity_poly.pdbx_seq_one_letter_code
_entity_poly.pdbx_strand_id
1 'polypeptide(L)'
;MSLAGDWRMRKAQDLDAGAQPQMPPIGTQPPGSSYGHPAVMYHALIHPLISYGIRGAIWYQGEANAPFYTDYRELLPGLITSWRKEWGQGDFPFGIVQLASYYDQQTAPVERGGYINLREAQALALRVPGTFLATAMDIGEGNNIHPKNKQEVGRRLALGALATAYGQKGLFFGPTYKSMKIDRKIIRLRFDHADGLHAKGDPPVGFAIAGADRAFYFAHAKIEGDEVVVWSDKVPNPVAVRYAWASNPVCNLYNRADLPIYPFHTDNWDLSQLVIPKDTITIPTGWVTR
;
A
#
# COMPACT_ATOMS: atom_id res chain seq x y z
N MET A 1 4.43 21.19 -18.69
CA MET A 1 5.19 22.40 -18.30
C MET A 1 6.47 21.92 -17.65
N SER A 2 7.62 22.42 -18.11
CA SER A 2 8.93 22.06 -17.55
C SER A 2 9.06 22.64 -16.14
N LEU A 3 9.58 21.85 -15.19
CA LEU A 3 10.04 22.33 -13.87
C LEU A 3 11.50 22.83 -13.94
N ALA A 4 12.13 22.82 -15.12
CA ALA A 4 13.43 23.42 -15.35
C ALA A 4 13.28 24.92 -15.67
N GLY A 5 14.09 25.76 -15.03
CA GLY A 5 14.11 27.21 -15.20
C GLY A 5 14.66 27.91 -13.95
N ASP A 6 14.80 29.23 -14.03
CA ASP A 6 15.21 30.05 -12.89
C ASP A 6 14.07 30.13 -11.86
N TRP A 7 14.27 29.44 -10.74
CA TRP A 7 13.34 29.51 -9.62
C TRP A 7 13.52 30.83 -8.89
N ARG A 8 12.43 31.59 -8.72
CA ARG A 8 12.40 32.72 -7.80
C ARG A 8 12.45 32.20 -6.38
N MET A 9 13.65 32.00 -5.85
CA MET A 9 13.87 31.70 -4.44
C MET A 9 14.25 32.97 -3.69
N ARG A 10 13.73 33.12 -2.48
CA ARG A 10 14.26 34.06 -1.49
C ARG A 10 14.98 33.23 -0.45
N LYS A 11 16.30 33.36 -0.36
CA LYS A 11 17.08 32.70 0.69
C LYS A 11 16.58 33.23 2.04
N ALA A 12 15.90 32.39 2.81
CA ALA A 12 15.30 32.81 4.09
C ALA A 12 16.39 33.15 5.11
N GLN A 13 17.47 32.36 5.16
CA GLN A 13 18.63 32.60 6.00
C GLN A 13 19.85 31.84 5.44
N ASP A 14 21.05 32.39 5.63
CA ASP A 14 22.31 31.67 5.38
C ASP A 14 22.68 30.85 6.62
N LEU A 15 22.81 29.53 6.45
CA LEU A 15 23.20 28.61 7.52
C LEU A 15 24.72 28.39 7.48
N ASP A 16 25.49 29.47 7.56
CA ASP A 16 26.94 29.36 7.67
C ASP A 16 27.32 28.75 9.04
N ALA A 17 28.12 27.68 8.96
CA ALA A 17 28.87 26.98 10.00
C ALA A 17 28.60 27.36 11.48
N GLY A 18 27.44 26.98 12.00
CA GLY A 18 27.17 26.97 13.45
C GLY A 18 26.02 27.85 13.93
N ALA A 19 25.44 28.69 13.08
CA ALA A 19 24.20 29.39 13.41
C ALA A 19 23.00 28.43 13.31
N GLN A 20 22.54 27.91 14.45
CA GLN A 20 21.20 27.31 14.55
C GLN A 20 20.18 28.41 14.23
N PRO A 21 19.26 28.21 13.27
CA PRO A 21 18.20 29.19 13.05
C PRO A 21 17.48 29.42 14.37
N GLN A 22 17.33 30.68 14.75
CA GLN A 22 16.62 31.04 15.96
C GLN A 22 15.16 30.63 15.71
N MET A 23 14.79 29.45 16.20
CA MET A 23 13.39 29.01 16.14
C MET A 23 12.57 30.14 16.73
N PRO A 24 11.50 30.61 16.06
CA PRO A 24 10.60 31.56 16.69
C PRO A 24 10.28 31.02 18.08
N PRO A 25 10.32 31.84 19.14
CA PRO A 25 10.11 31.36 20.49
C PRO A 25 8.86 30.50 20.45
N ILE A 26 9.00 29.23 20.83
CA ILE A 26 7.86 28.34 20.99
C ILE A 26 7.08 29.02 22.10
N GLY A 27 6.13 29.88 21.73
CA GLY A 27 5.17 30.43 22.65
C GLY A 27 4.61 29.24 23.41
N THR A 28 4.40 29.39 24.71
CA THR A 28 3.80 28.34 25.55
C THR A 28 2.65 27.73 24.78
N GLN A 29 2.83 26.48 24.35
CA GLN A 29 1.88 25.81 23.48
C GLN A 29 0.50 25.96 24.14
N PRO A 30 -0.45 26.70 23.53
CA PRO A 30 -1.77 26.83 24.15
C PRO A 30 -2.32 25.42 24.41
N PRO A 31 -3.03 25.18 25.52
CA PRO A 31 -3.64 23.89 25.79
C PRO A 31 -4.41 23.42 24.53
N GLY A 32 -4.08 22.23 24.01
CA GLY A 32 -4.65 21.73 22.75
C GLY A 32 -3.78 21.89 21.50
N SER A 33 -2.56 22.43 21.61
CA SER A 33 -1.64 22.62 20.46
C SER A 33 -0.62 21.49 20.25
N SER A 34 -0.77 20.37 20.96
CA SER A 34 0.03 19.18 20.68
C SER A 34 -0.29 18.65 19.28
N TYR A 35 0.71 18.14 18.56
CA TYR A 35 0.53 17.59 17.21
C TYR A 35 -0.48 16.43 17.15
N GLY A 36 -0.78 15.81 18.29
CA GLY A 36 -1.78 14.74 18.40
C GLY A 36 -3.23 15.21 18.49
N HIS A 37 -3.48 16.51 18.64
CA HIS A 37 -4.85 17.03 18.62
C HIS A 37 -5.41 17.08 17.19
N PRO A 38 -6.69 16.70 17.00
CA PRO A 38 -7.34 16.77 15.70
C PRO A 38 -7.19 18.14 15.05
N ALA A 39 -6.95 18.14 13.73
CA ALA A 39 -6.80 19.31 12.87
C ALA A 39 -5.59 20.24 13.13
N VAL A 40 -4.80 20.07 14.20
CA VAL A 40 -3.63 20.94 14.45
C VAL A 40 -2.62 20.88 13.30
N MET A 41 -2.21 19.68 12.88
CA MET A 41 -1.28 19.53 11.74
C MET A 41 -1.89 20.04 10.43
N TYR A 42 -3.19 19.86 10.22
CA TYR A 42 -3.86 20.37 9.03
C TYR A 42 -3.81 21.91 8.99
N HIS A 43 -4.23 22.58 10.07
CA HIS A 43 -4.23 24.04 10.12
C HIS A 43 -2.83 24.65 10.11
N ALA A 44 -1.85 23.98 10.70
CA ALA A 44 -0.48 24.47 10.74
C ALA A 44 0.29 24.26 9.41
N LEU A 45 0.08 23.13 8.74
CA LEU A 45 0.94 22.70 7.62
C LEU A 45 0.25 22.69 6.26
N ILE A 46 -1.06 22.45 6.22
CA ILE A 46 -1.81 22.24 4.97
C ILE A 46 -2.68 23.44 4.62
N HIS A 47 -3.48 23.93 5.58
CA HIS A 47 -4.41 25.04 5.37
C HIS A 47 -3.74 26.31 4.80
N PRO A 48 -2.53 26.72 5.24
CA PRO A 48 -1.85 27.89 4.67
C PRO A 48 -1.47 27.74 3.18
N LEU A 49 -1.50 26.52 2.65
CA LEU A 49 -1.15 26.21 1.26
C LEU A 49 -2.37 26.26 0.30
N ILE A 50 -3.60 26.37 0.82
CA ILE A 50 -4.84 26.30 0.01
C ILE A 50 -4.90 27.43 -1.03
N SER A 51 -4.28 28.58 -0.77
CA SER A 51 -4.22 29.71 -1.71
C SER A 51 -3.28 29.50 -2.90
N TYR A 52 -2.48 28.43 -2.91
CA TYR A 52 -1.62 28.07 -4.03
C TYR A 52 -2.30 27.09 -4.98
N GLY A 53 -1.90 27.13 -6.26
CA GLY A 53 -2.31 26.13 -7.24
C GLY A 53 -1.82 24.74 -6.87
N ILE A 54 -2.66 23.72 -7.05
CA ILE A 54 -2.32 22.32 -6.78
C ILE A 54 -2.46 21.47 -8.03
N ARG A 55 -1.45 20.61 -8.29
CA ARG A 55 -1.55 19.60 -9.35
C ARG A 55 -1.89 18.21 -8.83
N GLY A 56 -1.59 17.96 -7.55
CA GLY A 56 -1.88 16.71 -6.89
C GLY A 56 -1.24 16.67 -5.50
N ALA A 57 -1.53 15.60 -4.76
CA ALA A 57 -0.94 15.33 -3.47
C ALA A 57 -0.39 13.90 -3.41
N ILE A 58 0.61 13.69 -2.55
CA ILE A 58 1.13 12.37 -2.19
C ILE A 58 0.97 12.21 -0.69
N TRP A 59 0.40 11.07 -0.28
CA TRP A 59 0.15 10.74 1.11
C TRP A 59 0.81 9.42 1.47
N TYR A 60 1.85 9.52 2.31
CA TYR A 60 2.50 8.38 2.93
C TYR A 60 2.34 8.51 4.45
N GLN A 61 1.28 7.92 4.95
CA GLN A 61 0.99 7.83 6.37
C GLN A 61 0.09 6.61 6.60
N GLY A 62 0.11 6.09 7.82
CA GLY A 62 -0.90 5.17 8.32
C GLY A 62 -0.40 4.33 9.48
N GLU A 63 0.90 4.29 9.73
CA GLU A 63 1.56 3.41 10.71
C GLU A 63 0.88 3.44 12.08
N ALA A 64 0.59 4.64 12.60
CA ALA A 64 -0.11 4.82 13.88
C ALA A 64 -1.61 4.49 13.83
N ASN A 65 -2.20 4.42 12.64
CA ASN A 65 -3.58 4.00 12.38
C ASN A 65 -3.70 2.49 12.14
N ALA A 66 -2.61 1.71 12.13
CA ALA A 66 -2.68 0.27 11.92
C ALA A 66 -3.61 -0.46 12.91
N PRO A 67 -3.70 -0.07 14.20
CA PRO A 67 -4.71 -0.62 15.12
C PRO A 67 -6.15 -0.15 14.83
N PHE A 68 -6.32 0.95 14.10
CA PHE A 68 -7.58 1.63 13.79
C PHE A 68 -7.89 1.59 12.29
N TYR A 69 -7.51 0.50 11.62
CA TYR A 69 -7.64 0.36 10.17
C TYR A 69 -9.09 0.51 9.68
N THR A 70 -10.08 0.13 10.50
CA THR A 70 -11.50 0.28 10.18
C THR A 70 -11.86 1.74 10.01
N ASP A 71 -11.44 2.61 10.93
CA ASP A 71 -11.66 4.06 10.83
C ASP A 71 -10.93 4.63 9.62
N TYR A 72 -9.73 4.12 9.32
CA TYR A 72 -8.93 4.57 8.19
C TYR A 72 -9.62 4.37 6.82
N ARG A 73 -10.51 3.37 6.70
CA ARG A 73 -11.33 3.13 5.50
C ARG A 73 -12.25 4.32 5.16
N GLU A 74 -12.62 5.10 6.17
CA GLU A 74 -13.45 6.31 6.03
C GLU A 74 -12.60 7.59 6.11
N LEU A 75 -11.63 7.64 7.03
CA LEU A 75 -10.79 8.83 7.24
C LEU A 75 -9.97 9.21 6.00
N LEU A 76 -9.36 8.24 5.31
CA LEU A 76 -8.52 8.54 4.14
C LEU A 76 -9.36 9.09 2.95
N PRO A 77 -10.47 8.45 2.52
CA PRO A 77 -11.38 9.05 1.54
C PRO A 77 -11.93 10.41 1.97
N GLY A 78 -12.25 10.57 3.26
CA GLY A 78 -12.71 11.83 3.83
C GLY A 78 -11.66 12.94 3.72
N LEU A 79 -10.39 12.65 4.01
CA LEU A 79 -9.27 13.57 3.85
C LEU A 79 -9.12 14.01 2.39
N ILE A 80 -9.11 13.07 1.45
CA ILE A 80 -8.96 13.35 0.02
C ILE A 80 -10.08 14.27 -0.47
N THR A 81 -11.32 13.92 -0.13
CA THR A 81 -12.51 14.70 -0.52
C THR A 81 -12.52 16.08 0.13
N SER A 82 -12.13 16.17 1.40
CA SER A 82 -12.02 17.44 2.11
C SER A 82 -10.99 18.36 1.45
N TRP A 83 -9.78 17.88 1.15
CA TRP A 83 -8.77 18.72 0.51
C TRP A 83 -9.21 19.20 -0.87
N ARG A 84 -9.81 18.33 -1.68
CA ARG A 84 -10.34 18.74 -3.00
C ARG A 84 -11.42 19.82 -2.89
N LYS A 85 -12.31 19.70 -1.90
CA LYS A 85 -13.33 20.72 -1.63
C LYS A 85 -12.69 22.05 -1.23
N GLU A 86 -11.74 22.04 -0.31
CA GLU A 86 -11.09 23.24 0.21
C GLU A 86 -10.27 23.98 -0.86
N TRP A 87 -9.56 23.25 -1.73
CA TRP A 87 -8.83 23.85 -2.85
C TRP A 87 -9.75 24.39 -3.95
N GLY A 88 -10.96 23.82 -4.13
CA GLY A 88 -11.90 24.24 -5.16
C GLY A 88 -11.39 24.06 -6.60
N GLN A 89 -10.38 23.21 -6.81
CA GLN A 89 -9.69 22.99 -8.11
C GLN A 89 -10.02 21.62 -8.73
N GLY A 90 -11.19 21.08 -8.41
CA GLY A 90 -11.68 19.79 -8.90
C GLY A 90 -10.99 18.58 -8.28
N ASP A 91 -11.16 17.42 -8.91
CA ASP A 91 -10.62 16.14 -8.44
C ASP A 91 -9.15 15.96 -8.79
N PHE A 92 -8.28 16.80 -8.20
CA PHE A 92 -6.85 16.69 -8.46
C PHE A 92 -6.31 15.29 -8.08
N PRO A 93 -5.32 14.77 -8.82
CA PRO A 93 -4.67 13.49 -8.56
C PRO A 93 -4.18 13.33 -7.12
N PHE A 94 -4.43 12.17 -6.52
CA PHE A 94 -4.01 11.88 -5.14
C PHE A 94 -3.30 10.52 -5.06
N GLY A 95 -2.00 10.56 -4.84
CA GLY A 95 -1.15 9.38 -4.69
C GLY A 95 -1.12 8.89 -3.26
N ILE A 96 -1.36 7.61 -3.04
CA ILE A 96 -1.34 6.97 -1.73
C ILE A 96 -0.18 5.99 -1.69
N VAL A 97 0.61 5.99 -0.63
CA VAL A 97 1.59 4.94 -0.39
C VAL A 97 0.96 3.83 0.44
N GLN A 98 0.86 2.62 -0.11
CA GLN A 98 0.50 1.45 0.67
C GLN A 98 1.71 1.07 1.54
N LEU A 99 1.51 0.94 2.86
CA LEU A 99 2.63 0.84 3.81
C LEU A 99 3.63 -0.26 3.47
N ALA A 100 4.88 -0.02 3.84
CA ALA A 100 5.94 -1.00 3.71
C ALA A 100 5.80 -2.14 4.71
N SER A 101 6.50 -3.25 4.48
CA SER A 101 6.60 -4.35 5.44
C SER A 101 7.25 -3.92 6.75
N TYR A 102 6.64 -4.35 7.86
CA TYR A 102 7.09 -4.09 9.22
C TYR A 102 6.65 -5.24 10.14
N TYR A 103 7.36 -5.42 11.25
CA TYR A 103 7.34 -6.58 12.16
C TYR A 103 8.09 -7.82 11.65
N ASP A 104 8.13 -8.84 12.51
CA ASP A 104 8.65 -10.15 12.18
C ASP A 104 7.98 -10.68 10.91
N GLN A 105 8.76 -11.41 10.13
CA GLN A 105 8.24 -12.04 8.93
C GLN A 105 7.10 -12.99 9.27
N GLN A 106 6.09 -13.03 8.41
CA GLN A 106 4.90 -13.86 8.59
C GLN A 106 5.28 -15.31 8.90
N THR A 107 4.61 -15.94 9.85
CA THR A 107 4.77 -17.38 10.14
C THR A 107 3.52 -18.18 9.80
N ALA A 108 2.35 -17.52 9.83
CA ALA A 108 1.06 -18.06 9.46
C ALA A 108 0.69 -17.68 8.01
N PRO A 109 -0.22 -18.43 7.35
CA PRO A 109 -0.67 -18.12 6.00
C PRO A 109 -1.40 -16.78 5.87
N VAL A 110 -2.05 -16.34 6.93
CA VAL A 110 -2.78 -15.06 7.00
C VAL A 110 -2.67 -14.46 8.40
N GLU A 111 -2.65 -13.14 8.51
CA GLU A 111 -2.79 -12.41 9.78
C GLU A 111 -4.22 -11.86 9.99
N ARG A 112 -4.57 -11.62 11.25
CA ARG A 112 -5.80 -10.95 11.68
C ARG A 112 -5.46 -9.57 12.24
N GLY A 113 -5.70 -8.52 11.47
CA GLY A 113 -5.38 -7.15 11.89
C GLY A 113 -3.97 -6.72 11.51
N GLY A 114 -3.55 -5.57 12.03
CA GLY A 114 -2.21 -5.04 11.82
C GLY A 114 -2.04 -4.36 10.46
N TYR A 115 -0.80 -4.38 9.94
CA TYR A 115 -0.42 -3.60 8.76
C TYR A 115 -1.17 -4.07 7.52
N ILE A 116 -1.46 -5.36 7.39
CA ILE A 116 -2.20 -5.86 6.22
C ILE A 116 -3.59 -5.22 6.08
N ASN A 117 -4.34 -5.08 7.18
CA ASN A 117 -5.67 -4.48 7.12
C ASN A 117 -5.64 -2.97 6.89
N LEU A 118 -4.58 -2.31 7.32
CA LEU A 118 -4.34 -0.92 6.94
C LEU A 118 -3.94 -0.77 5.47
N ARG A 119 -3.11 -1.68 4.93
CA ARG A 119 -2.78 -1.73 3.50
C ARG A 119 -4.02 -1.94 2.65
N GLU A 120 -4.94 -2.78 3.12
CA GLU A 120 -6.26 -2.95 2.52
C GLU A 120 -7.06 -1.63 2.60
N ALA A 121 -7.12 -0.96 3.74
CA ALA A 121 -7.79 0.34 3.88
C ALA A 121 -7.22 1.41 2.93
N GLN A 122 -5.89 1.42 2.73
CA GLN A 122 -5.23 2.29 1.76
C GLN A 122 -5.59 1.94 0.32
N ALA A 123 -5.70 0.65 -0.01
CA ALA A 123 -6.16 0.21 -1.34
C ALA A 123 -7.64 0.53 -1.58
N LEU A 124 -8.50 0.43 -0.56
CA LEU A 124 -9.92 0.77 -0.66
C LEU A 124 -10.16 2.24 -1.02
N ALA A 125 -9.23 3.15 -0.68
CA ALA A 125 -9.31 4.55 -1.08
C ALA A 125 -9.22 4.75 -2.61
N LEU A 126 -8.81 3.73 -3.38
CA LEU A 126 -8.89 3.73 -4.85
C LEU A 126 -10.34 3.86 -5.38
N ARG A 127 -11.35 3.67 -4.52
CA ARG A 127 -12.76 3.97 -4.85
C ARG A 127 -13.03 5.46 -5.10
N VAL A 128 -12.15 6.35 -4.63
CA VAL A 128 -12.25 7.79 -4.87
C VAL A 128 -11.61 8.11 -6.23
N PRO A 129 -12.34 8.71 -7.20
CA PRO A 129 -11.80 8.99 -8.54
C PRO A 129 -10.51 9.83 -8.51
N GLY A 130 -9.60 9.58 -9.44
CA GLY A 130 -8.33 10.31 -9.55
C GLY A 130 -7.30 9.98 -8.46
N THR A 131 -7.53 8.92 -7.67
CA THR A 131 -6.53 8.38 -6.76
C THR A 131 -5.66 7.33 -7.44
N PHE A 132 -4.45 7.11 -6.92
CA PHE A 132 -3.60 6.01 -7.33
C PHE A 132 -2.77 5.50 -6.16
N LEU A 133 -2.29 4.26 -6.24
CA LEU A 133 -1.57 3.59 -5.16
C LEU A 133 -0.14 3.26 -5.61
N ALA A 134 0.84 3.51 -4.74
CA ALA A 134 2.19 2.99 -4.86
C ALA A 134 2.43 2.09 -3.65
N THR A 135 2.47 0.77 -3.85
CA THR A 135 2.79 -0.11 -2.73
C THR A 135 4.27 -0.04 -2.37
N ALA A 136 4.58 -0.10 -1.07
CA ALA A 136 5.93 -0.21 -0.54
C ALA A 136 6.15 -1.56 0.17
N MET A 137 5.17 -2.46 0.12
CA MET A 137 5.18 -3.74 0.85
C MET A 137 6.47 -4.54 0.63
N ASP A 138 6.91 -4.72 -0.60
CA ASP A 138 8.06 -5.54 -0.99
C ASP A 138 9.43 -4.88 -0.73
N ILE A 139 9.44 -3.62 -0.29
CA ILE A 139 10.65 -2.83 -0.04
C ILE A 139 10.71 -2.30 1.41
N GLY A 140 10.01 -3.00 2.32
CA GLY A 140 10.06 -2.75 3.76
C GLY A 140 11.21 -3.47 4.48
N GLU A 141 11.39 -3.14 5.75
CA GLU A 141 12.39 -3.73 6.64
C GLU A 141 11.67 -4.15 7.92
N GLY A 142 11.61 -5.45 8.25
CA GLY A 142 10.79 -5.96 9.36
C GLY A 142 11.10 -5.32 10.71
N ASN A 143 12.36 -4.98 10.96
CA ASN A 143 12.83 -4.34 12.19
C ASN A 143 12.90 -2.80 12.12
N ASN A 144 12.46 -2.19 11.01
CA ASN A 144 12.58 -0.75 10.79
C ASN A 144 11.32 -0.18 10.12
N ILE A 145 10.52 0.51 10.94
CA ILE A 145 9.30 1.22 10.50
C ILE A 145 9.58 2.33 9.48
N HIS A 146 10.83 2.77 9.36
CA HIS A 146 11.29 3.78 8.41
C HIS A 146 12.18 3.14 7.33
N PRO A 147 11.59 2.43 6.34
CA PRO A 147 12.36 1.70 5.33
C PRO A 147 13.24 2.65 4.53
N LYS A 148 14.48 2.22 4.25
CA LYS A 148 15.51 3.09 3.63
C LYS A 148 15.26 3.34 2.15
N ASN A 149 14.61 2.42 1.45
CA ASN A 149 14.37 2.52 0.01
C ASN A 149 13.20 3.48 -0.34
N LYS A 150 13.32 4.75 0.08
CA LYS A 150 12.34 5.79 -0.25
C LYS A 150 12.40 6.20 -1.73
N GLN A 151 13.54 5.98 -2.40
CA GLN A 151 13.70 6.28 -3.81
C GLN A 151 12.75 5.44 -4.67
N GLU A 152 12.61 4.13 -4.39
CA GLU A 152 11.69 3.28 -5.14
C GLU A 152 10.22 3.63 -4.87
N VAL A 153 9.87 4.02 -3.63
CA VAL A 153 8.53 4.57 -3.34
C VAL A 153 8.26 5.81 -4.18
N GLY A 154 9.22 6.74 -4.24
CA GLY A 154 9.13 7.95 -5.07
C GLY A 154 8.98 7.63 -6.56
N ARG A 155 9.73 6.65 -7.09
CA ARG A 155 9.62 6.20 -8.48
C ARG A 155 8.22 5.66 -8.79
N ARG A 156 7.67 4.80 -7.92
CA ARG A 156 6.33 4.22 -8.09
C ARG A 156 5.23 5.29 -8.04
N LEU A 157 5.37 6.29 -7.16
CA LEU A 157 4.48 7.45 -7.12
C LEU A 157 4.58 8.31 -8.39
N ALA A 158 5.80 8.52 -8.90
CA ALA A 158 6.00 9.25 -10.15
C ALA A 158 5.34 8.55 -11.34
N LEU A 159 5.45 7.22 -11.43
CA LEU A 159 4.75 6.43 -12.46
C LEU A 159 3.22 6.62 -12.37
N GLY A 160 2.65 6.50 -11.18
CA GLY A 160 1.22 6.72 -10.98
C GLY A 160 0.79 8.15 -11.32
N ALA A 161 1.62 9.16 -11.00
CA ALA A 161 1.37 10.54 -11.39
C ALA A 161 1.42 10.74 -12.92
N LEU A 162 2.35 10.10 -13.64
CA LEU A 162 2.42 10.17 -15.11
C LEU A 162 1.13 9.67 -15.76
N ALA A 163 0.57 8.56 -15.26
CA ALA A 163 -0.71 8.04 -15.72
C ALA A 163 -1.87 8.96 -15.34
N THR A 164 -2.04 9.25 -14.04
CA THR A 164 -3.25 9.88 -13.51
C THR A 164 -3.27 11.39 -13.69
N ALA A 165 -2.15 12.07 -13.48
CA ALA A 165 -2.06 13.54 -13.58
C ALA A 165 -1.73 14.04 -14.98
N TYR A 166 -1.05 13.22 -15.79
CA TYR A 166 -0.54 13.64 -17.10
C TYR A 166 -1.10 12.82 -18.27
N GLY A 167 -1.96 11.83 -18.02
CA GLY A 167 -2.65 11.07 -19.05
C GLY A 167 -1.72 10.21 -19.91
N GLN A 168 -0.51 9.90 -19.42
CA GLN A 168 0.40 9.04 -20.16
C GLN A 168 -0.14 7.60 -20.22
N LYS A 169 0.07 6.94 -21.36
CA LYS A 169 -0.30 5.55 -21.59
C LYS A 169 0.90 4.64 -21.39
N GLY A 170 0.71 3.53 -20.69
CA GLY A 170 1.78 2.61 -20.37
C GLY A 170 1.45 1.75 -19.15
N LEU A 171 2.43 0.97 -18.71
CA LEU A 171 2.32 0.13 -17.52
C LEU A 171 2.88 0.87 -16.31
N PHE A 172 2.01 1.59 -15.61
CA PHE A 172 2.39 2.50 -14.52
C PHE A 172 1.98 2.01 -13.13
N PHE A 173 1.16 0.96 -13.06
CA PHE A 173 0.63 0.39 -11.82
C PHE A 173 1.05 -1.08 -11.69
N GLY A 174 1.14 -1.54 -10.44
CA GLY A 174 1.32 -2.96 -10.15
C GLY A 174 0.02 -3.74 -10.43
N PRO A 175 0.08 -5.07 -10.61
CA PRO A 175 -1.13 -5.83 -10.87
C PRO A 175 -2.13 -5.75 -9.72
N THR A 176 -3.40 -5.61 -10.07
CA THR A 176 -4.52 -5.57 -9.11
C THR A 176 -5.47 -6.71 -9.39
N TYR A 177 -5.91 -7.39 -8.34
CA TYR A 177 -6.85 -8.52 -8.48
C TYR A 177 -8.11 -8.10 -9.25
N LYS A 178 -8.49 -8.92 -10.22
CA LYS A 178 -9.65 -8.69 -11.10
C LYS A 178 -10.73 -9.72 -10.89
N SER A 179 -10.37 -11.00 -10.93
CA SER A 179 -11.33 -12.09 -10.84
C SER A 179 -10.67 -13.41 -10.49
N MET A 180 -11.46 -14.32 -9.91
CA MET A 180 -11.07 -15.70 -9.70
C MET A 180 -12.03 -16.66 -10.43
N LYS A 181 -11.50 -17.81 -10.84
CA LYS A 181 -12.28 -18.96 -11.33
C LYS A 181 -11.83 -20.21 -10.59
N ILE A 182 -12.78 -20.93 -9.99
CA ILE A 182 -12.52 -22.24 -9.39
C ILE A 182 -12.55 -23.29 -10.50
N ASP A 183 -11.52 -24.11 -10.57
CA ASP A 183 -11.42 -25.25 -11.49
C ASP A 183 -11.04 -26.49 -10.69
N ARG A 184 -12.05 -27.24 -10.23
CA ARG A 184 -11.89 -28.39 -9.33
C ARG A 184 -11.12 -28.00 -8.05
N LYS A 185 -9.87 -28.48 -7.91
CA LYS A 185 -9.00 -28.30 -6.74
C LYS A 185 -8.05 -27.11 -6.85
N ILE A 186 -8.15 -26.31 -7.92
CA ILE A 186 -7.30 -25.14 -8.16
C ILE A 186 -8.16 -23.88 -8.30
N ILE A 187 -7.56 -22.73 -8.00
CA ILE A 187 -8.13 -21.40 -8.29
C ILE A 187 -7.24 -20.71 -9.30
N ARG A 188 -7.84 -20.21 -10.38
CA ARG A 188 -7.19 -19.38 -11.40
C ARG A 188 -7.52 -17.92 -11.13
N LEU A 189 -6.48 -17.09 -11.01
CA LEU A 189 -6.59 -15.67 -10.70
C LEU A 189 -6.19 -14.83 -11.91
N ARG A 190 -6.96 -13.78 -12.17
CA ARG A 190 -6.66 -12.75 -13.18
C ARG A 190 -6.48 -11.41 -12.52
N PHE A 191 -5.68 -10.57 -13.16
CA PHE A 191 -5.29 -9.26 -12.66
C PHE A 191 -5.37 -8.22 -13.77
N ASP A 192 -5.76 -7.00 -13.42
CA ASP A 192 -5.48 -5.83 -14.27
C ASP A 192 -4.00 -5.43 -14.09
N HIS A 193 -3.43 -4.72 -15.07
CA HIS A 193 -2.01 -4.29 -15.07
C HIS A 193 -0.98 -5.44 -14.95
N ALA A 194 -1.32 -6.63 -15.45
CA ALA A 194 -0.49 -7.85 -15.36
C ALA A 194 0.32 -8.18 -16.62
N ASP A 195 0.54 -7.21 -17.52
CA ASP A 195 1.35 -7.43 -18.72
C ASP A 195 2.76 -7.92 -18.33
N GLY A 196 3.14 -9.10 -18.83
CA GLY A 196 4.42 -9.76 -18.50
C GLY A 196 4.56 -10.10 -17.01
N LEU A 197 3.49 -10.63 -16.43
CA LEU A 197 3.48 -11.18 -15.08
C LEU A 197 4.61 -12.20 -14.88
N HIS A 198 5.40 -12.02 -13.83
CA HIS A 198 6.51 -12.89 -13.49
C HIS A 198 6.76 -12.90 -11.98
N ALA A 199 7.50 -13.90 -11.51
CA ALA A 199 7.99 -13.97 -10.15
C ALA A 199 9.47 -13.59 -10.08
N LYS A 200 9.88 -12.86 -9.04
CA LYS A 200 11.29 -12.64 -8.72
C LYS A 200 11.81 -13.84 -7.96
N GLY A 201 12.49 -14.73 -8.68
CA GLY A 201 12.84 -16.06 -8.19
C GLY A 201 11.68 -17.04 -8.36
N ASP A 202 11.98 -18.33 -8.24
CA ASP A 202 11.01 -19.40 -8.42
C ASP A 202 10.90 -20.28 -7.17
N PRO A 203 9.69 -20.77 -6.83
CA PRO A 203 8.40 -20.53 -7.49
C PRO A 203 7.73 -19.19 -7.09
N PRO A 204 6.57 -18.82 -7.68
CA PRO A 204 5.69 -17.79 -7.12
C PRO A 204 5.25 -18.12 -5.68
N VAL A 205 5.34 -17.15 -4.78
CA VAL A 205 5.01 -17.29 -3.35
C VAL A 205 4.16 -16.13 -2.84
N GLY A 206 3.60 -16.28 -1.64
CA GLY A 206 2.77 -15.27 -0.97
C GLY A 206 1.28 -15.59 -0.93
N PHE A 207 0.86 -16.77 -1.39
CA PHE A 207 -0.55 -17.16 -1.43
C PHE A 207 -0.97 -18.00 -0.22
N ALA A 208 -2.18 -17.72 0.25
CA ALA A 208 -2.94 -18.58 1.15
C ALA A 208 -4.28 -18.94 0.49
N ILE A 209 -4.74 -20.17 0.69
CA ILE A 209 -5.98 -20.70 0.12
C ILE A 209 -6.83 -21.35 1.20
N ALA A 210 -8.15 -21.21 1.11
CA ALA A 210 -9.10 -21.78 2.07
C ALA A 210 -10.28 -22.45 1.38
N GLY A 211 -10.86 -23.44 2.05
CA GLY A 211 -12.16 -24.03 1.71
C GLY A 211 -13.30 -23.30 2.39
N ALA A 212 -14.51 -23.88 2.32
CA ALA A 212 -15.70 -23.32 2.95
C ALA A 212 -15.62 -23.26 4.50
N ASP A 213 -14.71 -24.03 5.08
CA ASP A 213 -14.36 -24.04 6.50
C ASP A 213 -13.57 -22.80 6.95
N ARG A 214 -13.13 -21.96 5.99
CA ARG A 214 -12.37 -20.72 6.22
C ARG A 214 -10.99 -20.97 6.86
N ALA A 215 -10.52 -22.21 6.80
CA ALA A 215 -9.18 -22.58 7.23
C ALA A 215 -8.17 -22.24 6.13
N PHE A 216 -7.36 -21.22 6.37
CA PHE A 216 -6.32 -20.82 5.43
C PHE A 216 -5.07 -21.68 5.60
N TYR A 217 -4.55 -22.15 4.48
CA TYR A 217 -3.28 -22.85 4.36
C TYR A 217 -2.38 -22.12 3.37
N PHE A 218 -1.07 -22.21 3.54
CA PHE A 218 -0.14 -21.79 2.49
C PHE A 218 -0.44 -22.56 1.20
N ALA A 219 -0.35 -21.86 0.08
CA ALA A 219 -0.68 -22.39 -1.22
C ALA A 219 0.54 -22.43 -2.14
N HIS A 220 0.58 -23.45 -2.99
CA HIS A 220 1.44 -23.46 -4.17
C HIS A 220 0.86 -22.54 -5.23
N ALA A 221 1.73 -21.95 -6.03
CA ALA A 221 1.32 -21.15 -7.17
C ALA A 221 2.24 -21.35 -8.37
N LYS A 222 1.67 -21.16 -9.57
CA LYS A 222 2.42 -21.05 -10.83
C LYS A 222 1.76 -20.02 -11.74
N ILE A 223 2.54 -19.44 -12.64
CA ILE A 223 2.04 -18.53 -13.67
C ILE A 223 1.74 -19.36 -14.92
N GLU A 224 0.52 -19.23 -15.46
CA GLU A 224 0.11 -19.83 -16.73
C GLU A 224 -0.46 -18.74 -17.65
N GLY A 225 0.36 -18.24 -18.58
CA GLY A 225 -0.02 -17.12 -19.44
C GLY A 225 -0.22 -15.84 -18.63
N ASP A 226 -1.44 -15.30 -18.64
CA ASP A 226 -1.85 -14.11 -17.89
C ASP A 226 -2.52 -14.43 -16.53
N GLU A 227 -2.58 -15.72 -16.15
CA GLU A 227 -3.19 -16.18 -14.92
C GLU A 227 -2.17 -16.66 -13.89
N VAL A 228 -2.53 -16.55 -12.61
CA VAL A 228 -1.87 -17.29 -11.53
C VAL A 228 -2.77 -18.44 -11.10
N VAL A 229 -2.24 -19.66 -11.14
CA VAL A 229 -2.92 -20.86 -10.67
C VAL A 229 -2.45 -21.16 -9.25
N VAL A 230 -3.40 -21.26 -8.32
CA VAL A 230 -3.16 -21.44 -6.87
C VAL A 230 -3.84 -22.70 -6.38
N TRP A 231 -3.15 -23.51 -5.57
CA TRP A 231 -3.70 -24.74 -4.98
C TRP A 231 -3.02 -25.13 -3.67
N SER A 232 -3.66 -26.01 -2.90
CA SER A 232 -3.04 -26.65 -1.72
C SER A 232 -3.58 -28.07 -1.58
N ASP A 233 -2.69 -29.04 -1.31
CA ASP A 233 -3.11 -30.43 -1.08
C ASP A 233 -3.95 -30.57 0.20
N LYS A 234 -3.87 -29.60 1.12
CA LYS A 234 -4.70 -29.52 2.32
C LYS A 234 -6.10 -28.95 2.05
N VAL A 235 -6.37 -28.39 0.87
CA VAL A 235 -7.63 -27.73 0.50
C VAL A 235 -8.19 -28.32 -0.78
N PRO A 236 -8.86 -29.48 -0.73
CA PRO A 236 -9.36 -30.15 -1.93
C PRO A 236 -10.52 -29.42 -2.62
N ASN A 237 -11.26 -28.58 -1.88
CA ASN A 237 -12.40 -27.80 -2.37
C ASN A 237 -12.19 -26.30 -2.06
N PRO A 238 -11.30 -25.62 -2.80
CA PRO A 238 -10.95 -24.24 -2.49
C PRO A 238 -12.06 -23.27 -2.90
N VAL A 239 -12.28 -22.24 -2.08
CA VAL A 239 -13.29 -21.19 -2.33
C VAL A 239 -12.74 -19.77 -2.18
N ALA A 240 -11.57 -19.60 -1.58
CA ALA A 240 -10.98 -18.29 -1.33
C ALA A 240 -9.45 -18.32 -1.42
N VAL A 241 -8.86 -17.21 -1.89
CA VAL A 241 -7.42 -16.95 -1.92
C VAL A 241 -7.13 -15.60 -1.27
N ARG A 242 -6.01 -15.52 -0.56
CA ARG A 242 -5.39 -14.25 -0.15
C ARG A 242 -3.94 -14.21 -0.61
N TYR A 243 -3.45 -13.02 -0.95
CA TYR A 243 -2.06 -12.80 -1.35
C TYR A 243 -1.42 -11.75 -0.46
N ALA A 244 -0.20 -12.06 0.00
CA ALA A 244 0.63 -11.21 0.84
C ALA A 244 -0.13 -10.68 2.08
N TRP A 245 -0.93 -11.55 2.70
CA TRP A 245 -1.88 -11.19 3.75
C TRP A 245 -1.25 -11.18 5.16
N ALA A 246 -0.19 -10.41 5.33
CA ALA A 246 0.54 -10.27 6.58
C ALA A 246 1.22 -8.91 6.70
N SER A 247 1.68 -8.55 7.89
CA SER A 247 2.38 -7.29 8.14
C SER A 247 3.76 -7.24 7.50
N ASN A 248 4.46 -8.38 7.44
CA ASN A 248 5.71 -8.56 6.70
C ASN A 248 5.65 -9.87 5.88
N PRO A 249 4.96 -9.85 4.72
CA PRO A 249 4.71 -11.04 3.94
C PRO A 249 5.91 -11.44 3.07
N VAL A 250 6.10 -12.75 2.90
CA VAL A 250 6.99 -13.28 1.86
C VAL A 250 6.19 -13.37 0.57
N CYS A 251 6.55 -12.55 -0.42
CA CYS A 251 5.85 -12.45 -1.69
C CYS A 251 6.80 -12.00 -2.81
N ASN A 252 6.53 -12.37 -4.06
CA ASN A 252 7.49 -12.15 -5.15
C ASN A 252 6.88 -11.93 -6.54
N LEU A 253 5.59 -11.59 -6.68
CA LEU A 253 4.98 -11.39 -7.99
C LEU A 253 4.98 -9.93 -8.47
N TYR A 254 5.33 -9.75 -9.75
CA TYR A 254 5.52 -8.47 -10.42
C TYR A 254 5.03 -8.52 -11.87
N ASN A 255 4.71 -7.37 -12.46
CA ASN A 255 4.55 -7.25 -13.92
C ASN A 255 5.88 -6.87 -14.61
N ARG A 256 5.89 -6.77 -15.95
CA ARG A 256 7.12 -6.45 -16.72
C ARG A 256 7.75 -5.09 -16.40
N ALA A 257 7.05 -4.19 -15.71
CA ALA A 257 7.59 -2.91 -15.27
C ALA A 257 8.21 -2.98 -13.87
N ASP A 258 8.39 -4.21 -13.34
CA ASP A 258 8.91 -4.48 -12.00
C ASP A 258 8.04 -3.88 -10.88
N LEU A 259 6.73 -3.76 -11.13
CA LEU A 259 5.76 -3.29 -10.13
C LEU A 259 5.07 -4.50 -9.47
N PRO A 260 5.08 -4.59 -8.13
CA PRO A 260 4.56 -5.75 -7.42
C PRO A 260 3.04 -5.82 -7.47
N ILE A 261 2.49 -7.04 -7.37
CA ILE A 261 1.07 -7.24 -7.11
C ILE A 261 0.70 -6.62 -5.76
N TYR A 262 -0.44 -5.92 -5.69
CA TYR A 262 -0.95 -5.40 -4.42
C TYR A 262 -1.58 -6.53 -3.59
N PRO A 263 -1.44 -6.52 -2.24
CA PRO A 263 -2.19 -7.42 -1.37
C PRO A 263 -3.67 -7.43 -1.70
N PHE A 264 -4.27 -8.62 -1.72
CA PHE A 264 -5.69 -8.78 -1.98
C PHE A 264 -6.22 -10.04 -1.28
N HIS A 265 -7.54 -10.10 -1.22
CA HIS A 265 -8.31 -11.28 -0.83
C HIS A 265 -9.50 -11.44 -1.78
N THR A 266 -10.01 -12.66 -1.92
CA THR A 266 -11.15 -12.97 -2.80
C THR A 266 -12.43 -13.31 -2.04
N ASP A 267 -12.39 -13.23 -0.70
CA ASP A 267 -13.51 -13.50 0.18
C ASP A 267 -14.14 -12.20 0.71
N ASN A 268 -15.26 -12.31 1.42
CA ASN A 268 -15.87 -11.19 2.14
C ASN A 268 -16.07 -11.56 3.60
N TRP A 269 -15.19 -12.40 4.16
CA TRP A 269 -15.33 -12.93 5.52
C TRP A 269 -14.80 -11.93 6.54
N ASP A 270 -15.50 -11.85 7.68
CA ASP A 270 -15.02 -11.09 8.82
C ASP A 270 -13.73 -11.73 9.36
N LEU A 271 -12.77 -10.92 9.80
CA LEU A 271 -11.48 -11.40 10.30
C LEU A 271 -11.61 -12.34 11.51
N SER A 272 -12.67 -12.18 12.32
CA SER A 272 -12.98 -13.09 13.43
C SER A 272 -13.38 -14.49 12.98
N GLN A 273 -13.84 -14.62 11.73
CA GLN A 273 -14.31 -15.88 11.16
C GLN A 273 -13.20 -16.70 10.48
N LEU A 274 -12.00 -16.15 10.38
CA LEU A 274 -10.86 -16.86 9.79
C LEU A 274 -10.43 -18.00 10.72
N VAL A 275 -9.99 -19.11 10.13
CA VAL A 275 -9.37 -20.22 10.86
C VAL A 275 -7.93 -20.33 10.40
N ILE A 276 -7.00 -20.34 11.34
CA ILE A 276 -5.56 -20.52 11.09
C ILE A 276 -5.17 -21.82 11.80
N PRO A 277 -5.07 -22.94 11.07
CA PRO A 277 -4.72 -24.23 11.66
C PRO A 277 -3.33 -24.19 12.29
N LYS A 278 -3.15 -24.81 13.47
CA LYS A 278 -1.88 -24.76 14.22
C LYS A 278 -0.70 -25.37 13.43
N ASP A 279 -0.98 -26.33 12.57
CA ASP A 279 -0.02 -26.99 11.67
C ASP A 279 0.40 -26.13 10.46
N THR A 280 0.04 -24.83 10.46
CA THR A 280 0.41 -23.86 9.42
C THR A 280 1.28 -22.70 9.93
N ILE A 281 1.75 -22.73 11.18
CA ILE A 281 2.56 -21.65 11.80
C ILE A 281 4.05 -21.78 11.42
N THR A 282 4.34 -22.16 10.18
CA THR A 282 5.70 -22.18 9.65
C THR A 282 5.64 -21.96 8.14
N ILE A 283 6.47 -21.05 7.65
CA ILE A 283 6.56 -20.74 6.22
C ILE A 283 7.02 -22.00 5.45
N PRO A 284 6.43 -22.33 4.28
CA PRO A 284 6.86 -23.47 3.48
C PRO A 284 8.34 -23.37 3.07
N THR A 285 9.01 -24.52 3.03
CA THR A 285 10.38 -24.61 2.50
C THR A 285 10.43 -24.11 1.05
N GLY A 286 11.37 -23.23 0.73
CA GLY A 286 11.52 -22.63 -0.60
C GLY A 286 10.89 -21.23 -0.75
N TRP A 287 10.11 -20.77 0.23
CA TRP A 287 9.78 -19.35 0.37
C TRP A 287 10.98 -18.64 0.99
N VAL A 288 11.99 -18.34 0.17
CA VAL A 288 13.24 -17.72 0.65
C VAL A 288 13.08 -16.21 0.73
N THR A 289 13.54 -15.66 1.84
CA THR A 289 13.68 -14.23 2.09
C THR A 289 14.79 -13.64 1.23
N ARG A 290 14.59 -12.45 0.65
CA ARG A 290 15.74 -11.59 0.32
C ARG A 290 16.17 -10.82 1.55
#